data_AF-A0A0A2C7G5-F1
#
_entry.id   AF-A0A0A2C7G5-F1
#
_cell.length_a   1.000
_cell.length_b   1.000
_cell.length_c   1.000
_cell.angle_alpha   90.00
_cell.angle_beta   90.00
_cell.angle_gamma   90.00
#
_symmetry.space_group_name_H-M   'P 1'
#
loop_
_entity.id
_entity.type
_entity.pdbx_description
1 polymer ?
#
loop_
_entity_poly.entity_id
_entity_poly.type
_entity_poly.pdbx_seq_one_letter_code
_entity_poly.pdbx_strand_id
1 'polypeptide(L)' 'MNNDESSEERKKRFRSLSSEERKKLIRKKLELQGLTEGSGVREEDQSSYDKEEMIDLILLTRCFQKNKFQ' A
#
# COMPACT_ATOMS: atom_id res chain seq x y z
N MET A 1 35.41 4.48 -5.73
CA MET A 1 35.07 5.00 -4.39
C MET A 1 34.07 4.05 -3.78
N ASN A 2 34.53 3.13 -2.92
CA ASN A 2 33.62 2.31 -2.13
C ASN A 2 33.17 3.19 -0.97
N ASN A 3 32.09 3.94 -1.17
CA ASN A 3 31.41 4.61 -0.08
C ASN A 3 30.64 3.53 0.66
N ASP A 4 31.35 2.81 1.55
CA ASP A 4 30.75 1.89 2.52
C ASP A 4 29.98 2.71 3.54
N GLU A 5 28.84 3.24 3.08
CA GLU A 5 27.88 3.90 3.93
C GLU A 5 27.36 2.89 4.96
N SER A 6 27.35 3.30 6.22
CA SER A 6 26.77 2.49 7.29
C SER A 6 25.27 2.27 7.09
N SER A 7 24.77 1.13 7.60
CA SER A 7 23.34 0.85 7.76
C SER A 7 22.56 2.07 8.27
N GLU A 8 23.12 2.76 9.28
CA GLU A 8 22.44 3.87 9.94
C GLU A 8 22.44 5.15 9.13
N GLU A 9 23.52 5.43 8.42
CA GLU A 9 23.59 6.55 7.47
C GLU A 9 22.56 6.35 6.34
N ARG A 10 22.44 5.13 5.84
CA ARG A 10 21.50 4.78 4.77
C ARG A 10 20.04 4.96 5.21
N LYS A 11 19.72 4.56 6.45
CA LYS A 11 18.40 4.82 7.06
C LYS A 11 18.15 6.31 7.25
N LYS A 12 19.16 7.07 7.70
CA LYS A 12 19.06 8.52 7.90
C LYS A 12 18.78 9.24 6.58
N ARG A 13 19.51 8.91 5.51
CA ARG A 13 19.24 9.45 4.17
C ARG A 13 17.83 9.10 3.70
N PHE A 14 17.41 7.85 3.83
CA PHE A 14 16.06 7.44 3.44
C PHE A 14 14.96 8.22 4.18
N ARG A 15 15.13 8.44 5.49
CA ARG A 15 14.21 9.25 6.31
C ARG A 15 14.22 10.74 5.96
N SER A 16 15.32 11.26 5.42
CA SER A 16 15.41 12.66 5.00
C SER A 16 14.72 12.97 3.66
N LEU A 17 14.43 11.94 2.85
CA LEU A 17 13.72 12.10 1.59
C LEU A 17 12.26 12.49 1.79
N SER A 18 11.68 13.17 0.82
CA SER A 18 10.23 13.43 0.76
C SER A 18 9.44 12.13 0.60
N SER A 19 8.14 12.19 0.90
CA SER A 19 7.23 11.05 0.71
C SER A 19 7.28 10.50 -0.73
N GLU A 20 7.25 11.39 -1.72
CA GLU A 20 7.24 11.00 -3.14
C GLU A 20 8.56 10.35 -3.58
N GLU A 21 9.69 10.85 -3.10
CA GLU A 21 10.99 10.25 -3.36
C GLU A 21 11.12 8.86 -2.71
N ARG A 22 10.62 8.69 -1.49
CA ARG A 22 10.59 7.38 -0.83
C ARG A 22 9.75 6.38 -1.61
N LYS A 23 8.55 6.78 -2.04
CA LYS A 23 7.66 5.94 -2.87
C LYS A 23 8.35 5.51 -4.16
N LYS A 24 9.01 6.45 -4.86
CA LYS A 24 9.76 6.17 -6.09
C LYS A 24 10.88 5.15 -5.86
N LEU A 25 11.63 5.27 -4.77
CA LEU A 25 12.68 4.30 -4.41
C LEU A 25 12.12 2.92 -4.08
N ILE A 26 10.99 2.87 -3.36
CA ILE A 26 10.32 1.60 -3.04
C ILE A 26 9.85 0.92 -4.32
N ARG A 27 9.17 1.64 -5.23
CA ARG A 27 8.72 1.10 -6.52
C ARG A 27 9.86 0.54 -7.35
N LYS A 28 10.96 1.30 -7.49
CA LYS A 28 12.17 0.83 -8.19
C LYS A 28 12.73 -0.46 -7.57
N LYS A 29 12.69 -0.59 -6.24
CA LYS A 29 13.13 -1.79 -5.54
C LYS A 29 12.19 -2.97 -5.81
N LEU A 30 10.88 -2.74 -5.82
CA LEU A 30 9.87 -3.75 -6.15
C LEU A 30 10.08 -4.28 -7.57
N GLU A 31 10.23 -3.39 -8.56
CA GLU A 31 10.50 -3.73 -9.96
C GLU A 31 11.76 -4.59 -10.11
N LEU A 32 12.85 -4.24 -9.43
CA LEU A 32 14.09 -5.03 -9.43
C LEU A 32 13.92 -6.42 -8.81
N GLN A 33 12.96 -6.57 -7.90
CA GLN A 33 12.61 -7.84 -7.28
C GLN A 33 11.52 -8.60 -8.04
N GLY A 34 11.04 -8.07 -9.17
CA GLY A 34 9.93 -8.65 -9.94
C GLY A 34 8.59 -8.59 -9.20
N LEU A 35 8.47 -7.73 -8.20
CA LEU A 35 7.26 -7.56 -7.40
C LEU A 35 6.39 -6.45 -8.01
N THR A 36 5.11 -6.75 -8.20
CA THR A 36 4.13 -5.76 -8.66
C THR A 36 3.61 -4.96 -7.47
N GLU A 37 3.54 -3.64 -7.60
CA GLU A 37 2.94 -2.77 -6.58
C GLU A 37 1.42 -2.94 -6.57
N GLY A 38 0.84 -3.36 -5.44
CA GLY A 38 -0.59 -3.64 -5.30
C GLY A 38 -0.95 -4.11 -3.89
N SER A 39 -2.25 -4.30 -3.59
CA SER A 39 -2.75 -4.61 -2.25
C SER A 39 -2.44 -6.03 -1.76
N GLY A 40 -1.71 -6.83 -2.55
CA GLY A 40 -1.50 -8.26 -2.29
C GLY A 40 -2.74 -9.13 -2.54
N VAL A 41 -3.88 -8.52 -2.90
CA VAL A 41 -5.08 -9.23 -3.33
C VAL A 41 -4.99 -9.36 -4.85
N ARG A 42 -4.82 -10.59 -5.36
CA ARG A 42 -4.86 -10.81 -6.81
C ARG A 42 -6.26 -10.42 -7.29
N GLU A 43 -6.40 -9.90 -8.50
CA GLU A 43 -7.73 -9.62 -9.06
C GLU A 43 -8.61 -10.88 -9.09
N GLU A 44 -7.96 -12.04 -9.24
CA GLU A 44 -8.52 -13.39 -9.07
C GLU A 44 -9.11 -13.62 -7.66
N ASP A 45 -8.45 -13.11 -6.62
CA ASP A 45 -8.90 -13.23 -5.22
C ASP A 45 -10.02 -12.23 -4.90
N GLN A 46 -10.13 -11.13 -5.66
CA GLN A 46 -11.29 -10.23 -5.64
C GLN A 46 -12.51 -10.86 -6.34
N SER A 47 -12.32 -11.87 -7.20
CA SER A 47 -13.43 -12.61 -7.82
C SER A 47 -14.16 -13.53 -6.84
N SER A 48 -13.55 -13.85 -5.69
CA SER A 48 -14.18 -14.60 -4.61
C SER A 48 -15.23 -13.79 -3.85
N TYR A 49 -15.13 -12.47 -3.90
CA TYR A 49 -16.14 -11.58 -3.37
C TYR A 49 -17.20 -11.36 -4.45
N ASP A 50 -18.42 -11.80 -4.16
CA ASP A 50 -19.55 -11.42 -4.99
C ASP A 50 -19.66 -9.89 -4.99
N LYS A 51 -19.62 -9.29 -6.19
CA LYS A 51 -19.66 -7.84 -6.36
C LYS A 51 -20.95 -7.27 -5.76
N GLU A 52 -22.03 -8.04 -5.79
CA GLU A 52 -23.31 -7.68 -5.20
C GLU A 52 -23.23 -7.69 -3.66
N GLU A 53 -22.64 -8.73 -3.08
CA GLU A 53 -22.39 -8.82 -1.63
C GLU A 53 -21.49 -7.68 -1.13
N MET A 54 -20.47 -7.30 -1.89
CA MET A 54 -19.60 -6.17 -1.56
C MET A 54 -20.35 -4.83 -1.59
N ILE A 55 -21.24 -4.63 -2.56
CA ILE A 55 -22.09 -3.44 -2.63
C ILE A 55 -23.05 -3.41 -1.43
N ASP A 56 -23.64 -4.55 -1.09
CA ASP A 56 -24.55 -4.67 0.06
C ASP A 56 -23.83 -4.40 1.38
N LEU A 57 -22.62 -4.93 1.58
CA LEU A 57 -21.80 -4.65 2.76
C LEU A 57 -21.42 -3.16 2.86
N ILE A 58 -21.09 -2.51 1.74
CA ILE A 58 -20.80 -1.07 1.70
C ILE A 58 -22.05 -0.26 2.06
N LEU A 59 -23.23 -0.63 1.54
CA LEU A 59 -24.49 0.06 1.85
C LEU A 59 -24.89 -0.14 3.31
N LEU A 60 -24.77 -1.37 3.82
CA LEU A 60 -25.06 -1.72 5.21
C LEU A 60 -24.15 -0.93 6.18
N THR A 61 -22.85 -0.92 5.93
CA THR A 61 -21.88 -0.20 6.77
C THR A 61 -22.11 1.31 6.74
N ARG A 62 -22.48 1.89 5.59
CA ARG A 62 -22.90 3.30 5.50
C ARG A 62 -24.14 3.61 6.32
N CYS A 63 -25.13 2.70 6.35
CA CYS A 63 -26.32 2.85 7.20
C CYS A 63 -25.94 2.87 8.68
N PHE A 64 -25.00 2.01 9.11
CA PHE A 64 -24.53 2.01 10.49
C PHE A 64 -23.70 3.25 10.85
N GLN A 65 -22.90 3.79 9.94
CA GLN A 65 -22.21 5.06 10.17
C GLN A 65 -23.18 6.23 10.36
N LYS A 66 -24.28 6.25 9.61
CA LYS A 66 -25.31 7.28 9.72
C LYS A 66 -26.06 7.24 11.05
N ASN A 67 -26.20 6.05 11.64
CA ASN A 67 -26.92 5.83 12.90
C ASN A 67 -26.03 5.90 14.16
N LYS A 68 -24.71 6.10 14.03
CA LYS A 68 -23.80 6.29 15.19
C LYS A 68 -23.67 7.74 15.68
N PHE A 69 -24.49 8.66 15.15
CA PHE A 69 -24.50 10.07 15.54
C PHE A 69 -25.88 10.57 16.01
N GLN A 70 -26.68 9.70 16.65
CA GLN A 70 -27.85 10.12 17.45
C GLN A 70 -27.61 9.83 18.93
#